data_AF-A0A1F9WF71-F1
#
_entry.id   AF-A0A1F9WF71-F1
#
_cell.length_a   1.000
_cell.length_b   1.000
_cell.length_c   1.000
_cell.angle_alpha   90.00
_cell.angle_beta   90.00
_cell.angle_gamma   90.00
#
_symmetry.space_group_name_H-M   'P 1'
#
loop_
_entity.id
_entity.type
_entity.pdbx_description
1 polymer ?
#
loop_
_entity_poly.entity_id
_entity_poly.type
_entity_poly.pdbx_seq_one_letter_code
_entity_poly.pdbx_strand_id
1 'polypeptide(L)'
;MATKGVFRVECPSCGENFDADFWTVVRGDRDHEVKELILSGEFDLLMCPKCSGLFPHEEPFIYMDPGRDILAFVMPETYAAEKDKWIARMQTDYAPVRASMAASHALACEPVYFFGLGPLTGLLESDRDREEETEVMEFMAREAGLRLLPVQPAAARSLDVMFSMPAARGLCGRAAVLQAAQELLAKNDALRRLKNLVTVLSAAQGDAIPFAKADEAPSS
;
A
#
# COMPACT_ATOMS: atom_id res chain seq x y z
N MET A 1 5.63 -4.12 14.83
CA MET A 1 4.87 -4.86 15.84
C MET A 1 3.57 -4.13 15.97
N ALA A 2 2.51 -4.83 15.61
CA ALA A 2 1.16 -4.34 15.73
C ALA A 2 0.79 -4.19 17.22
N THR A 3 -0.06 -3.22 17.52
CA THR A 3 -0.50 -2.90 18.88
C THR A 3 -1.99 -3.17 18.98
N LYS A 4 -2.42 -3.76 20.09
CA LYS A 4 -3.84 -3.98 20.40
C LYS A 4 -4.33 -3.00 21.46
N GLY A 5 -5.58 -2.57 21.33
CA GLY A 5 -6.36 -1.91 22.38
C GLY A 5 -7.53 -2.81 22.80
N VAL A 6 -8.05 -2.58 23.99
CA VAL A 6 -9.22 -3.29 24.50
C VAL A 6 -10.42 -2.37 24.41
N PHE A 7 -11.49 -2.82 23.77
CA PHE A 7 -12.73 -2.06 23.61
C PHE A 7 -13.92 -2.90 24.05
N ARG A 8 -14.92 -2.23 24.64
CA ARG A 8 -16.15 -2.86 25.09
C ARG A 8 -17.14 -2.92 23.94
N VAL A 9 -17.61 -4.12 23.63
CA VAL A 9 -18.46 -4.41 22.47
C VAL A 9 -19.77 -5.03 22.91
N GLU A 10 -20.85 -4.72 22.22
CA GLU A 10 -22.17 -5.34 22.42
C GLU A 10 -22.48 -6.33 21.29
N CYS A 11 -22.82 -7.57 21.65
CA CYS A 11 -23.21 -8.58 20.67
C CYS A 11 -24.59 -8.26 20.07
N PRO A 12 -24.72 -8.08 18.74
CA PRO A 12 -25.99 -7.75 18.10
C PRO A 12 -27.01 -8.90 18.16
N SER A 13 -26.57 -10.14 18.39
CA SER A 13 -27.46 -11.31 18.43
C SER A 13 -28.08 -11.57 19.80
N CYS A 14 -27.37 -11.28 20.90
CA CYS A 14 -27.83 -11.62 22.25
C CYS A 14 -27.70 -10.49 23.29
N GLY A 15 -27.18 -9.33 22.90
CA GLY A 15 -27.01 -8.14 23.76
C GLY A 15 -25.92 -8.27 24.83
N GLU A 16 -25.11 -9.34 24.80
CA GLU A 16 -24.02 -9.51 25.76
C GLU A 16 -22.94 -8.47 25.52
N ASN A 17 -22.48 -7.83 26.59
CA ASN A 17 -21.38 -6.88 26.54
C ASN A 17 -20.10 -7.55 26.99
N PHE A 18 -19.04 -7.48 26.19
CA PHE A 18 -17.75 -8.08 26.51
C PHE A 18 -16.59 -7.23 26.00
N ASP A 19 -15.42 -7.41 26.58
CA ASP A 19 -14.20 -6.74 26.15
C ASP A 19 -13.54 -7.57 25.04
N ALA A 20 -13.15 -6.91 23.95
CA ALA A 20 -12.46 -7.52 22.83
C ALA A 20 -11.18 -6.75 22.48
N ASP A 21 -10.20 -7.48 21.97
CA ASP A 21 -8.94 -6.92 21.50
C ASP A 21 -9.07 -6.46 20.05
N PHE A 22 -8.73 -5.20 19.78
CA PHE A 22 -8.68 -4.64 18.44
C PHE A 22 -7.28 -4.15 18.12
N TRP A 23 -6.81 -4.43 16.91
CA TRP A 23 -5.57 -3.84 16.41
C TRP A 23 -5.76 -2.34 16.20
N THR A 24 -4.94 -1.52 16.86
CA THR A 24 -4.96 -0.05 16.74
C THR A 24 -3.85 0.47 15.85
N VAL A 25 -2.77 -0.31 15.71
CA VAL A 25 -1.66 -0.03 14.80
C VAL A 25 -1.22 -1.34 14.17
N VAL A 26 -1.10 -1.38 12.84
CA VAL A 26 -0.69 -2.54 12.05
C VAL A 26 0.53 -2.17 11.21
N ARG A 27 1.62 -2.95 11.30
CA ARG A 27 2.80 -2.77 10.44
C ARG A 27 2.78 -3.81 9.34
N GLY A 28 2.25 -3.47 8.16
CA GLY A 28 2.16 -4.37 7.01
C GLY A 28 3.50 -4.89 6.51
N ASP A 29 4.59 -4.18 6.78
CA ASP A 29 5.96 -4.57 6.47
C ASP A 29 6.54 -5.65 7.43
N ARG A 30 5.87 -5.92 8.55
CA ARG A 30 6.37 -6.85 9.60
C ARG A 30 5.35 -7.87 10.07
N ASP A 31 4.08 -7.48 10.14
CA ASP A 31 3.00 -8.26 10.73
C ASP A 31 2.17 -8.90 9.59
N HIS A 32 2.80 -9.80 8.83
CA HIS A 32 2.18 -10.44 7.65
C HIS A 32 0.88 -11.17 7.96
N GLU A 33 0.81 -11.86 9.11
CA GLU A 33 -0.42 -12.55 9.54
C GLU A 33 -1.60 -11.58 9.69
N VAL A 34 -1.35 -10.37 10.23
CA VAL A 34 -2.39 -9.35 10.40
C VAL A 34 -2.80 -8.76 9.06
N LYS A 35 -1.84 -8.61 8.13
CA LYS A 35 -2.14 -8.21 6.75
C LYS A 35 -3.03 -9.23 6.04
N GLU A 36 -2.80 -10.52 6.23
CA GLU A 36 -3.66 -11.57 5.67
C GLU A 36 -5.08 -11.57 6.28
N LEU A 37 -5.23 -11.25 7.57
CA LEU A 37 -6.55 -11.04 8.18
C LEU A 37 -7.32 -9.89 7.52
N ILE A 38 -6.62 -8.81 7.15
CA ILE A 38 -7.22 -7.69 6.41
C ILE A 38 -7.67 -8.16 5.02
N LEU A 39 -6.79 -8.86 4.29
CA LEU A 39 -7.07 -9.35 2.94
C LEU A 39 -8.20 -10.39 2.88
N SER A 40 -8.33 -11.22 3.92
CA SER A 40 -9.39 -12.22 4.03
C SER A 40 -10.72 -11.69 4.55
N GLY A 41 -10.76 -10.46 5.07
CA GLY A 41 -11.95 -9.88 5.70
C GLY A 41 -12.25 -10.44 7.09
N GLU A 42 -11.25 -11.03 7.76
CA GLU A 42 -11.38 -11.60 9.11
C GLU A 42 -10.85 -10.65 10.20
N PHE A 43 -10.28 -9.51 9.81
CA PHE A 43 -9.59 -8.57 10.70
C PHE A 43 -10.48 -7.98 11.81
N ASP A 44 -11.74 -7.70 11.49
CA ASP A 44 -12.74 -7.05 12.36
C ASP A 44 -13.88 -8.00 12.75
N LEU A 45 -13.69 -9.31 12.54
CA LEU A 45 -14.69 -10.32 12.85
C LEU A 45 -14.57 -10.80 14.30
N LEU A 46 -15.64 -10.64 15.08
CA LEU A 46 -15.71 -11.07 16.47
C LEU A 46 -16.62 -12.27 16.65
N MET A 47 -16.28 -13.13 17.61
CA MET A 47 -17.14 -14.21 18.09
C MET A 47 -17.63 -13.89 19.50
N CYS A 48 -18.95 -13.84 19.68
CA CYS A 48 -19.53 -13.64 21.01
C CYS A 48 -19.23 -14.83 21.94
N PRO A 49 -18.70 -14.61 23.16
CA PRO A 49 -18.40 -15.70 24.09
C PRO A 49 -19.65 -16.38 24.66
N LYS A 50 -20.83 -15.76 24.56
CA LYS A 50 -22.09 -16.28 25.11
C LYS A 50 -22.90 -17.09 24.12
N CYS A 51 -23.09 -16.59 22.90
CA CYS A 51 -23.92 -17.23 21.89
C CYS A 51 -23.14 -17.80 20.70
N SER A 52 -21.82 -17.59 20.65
CA SER A 52 -20.94 -17.97 19.54
C SER A 52 -21.34 -17.35 18.18
N GLY A 53 -22.17 -16.30 18.20
CA GLY A 53 -22.49 -15.53 16.99
C GLY A 53 -21.27 -14.77 16.49
N LEU A 54 -21.02 -14.85 15.18
CA LEU A 54 -20.00 -14.07 14.49
C LEU A 54 -20.60 -12.77 13.97
N PHE A 55 -19.92 -11.65 14.17
CA PHE A 55 -20.34 -10.35 13.67
C PHE A 55 -19.13 -9.42 13.45
N PRO A 56 -19.17 -8.55 12.43
CA PRO A 56 -18.13 -7.54 12.24
C PRO A 56 -18.30 -6.40 13.25
N HIS A 57 -17.19 -5.87 13.73
CA HIS A 57 -17.16 -4.65 14.54
C HIS A 57 -15.91 -3.84 14.20
N GLU A 58 -16.10 -2.66 13.64
CA GLU A 58 -14.99 -1.81 13.18
C GLU A 58 -14.57 -0.84 14.29
N GLU A 59 -13.26 -0.81 14.57
CA GLU A 59 -12.63 0.22 15.39
C GLU A 59 -11.56 0.97 14.57
N PRO A 60 -11.34 2.27 14.82
CA PRO A 60 -10.31 3.02 14.13
C PRO A 60 -8.90 2.43 14.34
N PHE A 61 -8.12 2.30 13.27
CA PHE A 61 -6.74 1.85 13.36
C PHE A 61 -5.83 2.51 12.32
N ILE A 62 -4.52 2.41 12.56
CA ILE A 62 -3.48 2.91 11.65
C ILE A 62 -2.80 1.72 10.98
N TYR A 63 -2.82 1.69 9.65
CA TYR A 63 -2.02 0.76 8.86
C TYR A 63 -0.77 1.48 8.33
N MET A 64 0.40 0.87 8.50
CA MET A 64 1.67 1.40 8.02
C MET A 64 2.44 0.33 7.25
N ASP A 65 2.89 0.67 6.06
CA ASP A 65 3.83 -0.12 5.28
C ASP A 65 4.84 0.85 4.62
N PRO A 66 5.95 1.18 5.32
CA PRO A 66 6.95 2.09 4.80
C PRO A 66 7.63 1.59 3.51
N GLY A 67 7.74 0.28 3.33
CA GLY A 67 8.32 -0.32 2.11
C GLY A 67 7.44 -0.09 0.89
N ARG A 68 6.15 0.14 1.11
CA ARG A 68 5.15 0.44 0.08
C ARG A 68 4.68 1.90 0.11
N ASP A 69 5.33 2.80 0.84
CA ASP A 69 4.85 4.19 1.01
C ASP A 69 3.38 4.27 1.46
N ILE A 70 2.91 3.35 2.32
CA ILE A 70 1.54 3.36 2.84
C ILE A 70 1.55 3.85 4.28
N LEU A 71 0.79 4.91 4.53
CA LEU A 71 0.31 5.30 5.84
C LEU A 71 -1.18 5.52 5.69
N ALA A 72 -2.00 4.68 6.31
CA ALA A 72 -3.44 4.75 6.21
C ALA A 72 -4.09 4.84 7.58
N PHE A 73 -5.01 5.80 7.73
CA PHE A 73 -5.95 5.87 8.84
C PHE A 73 -7.24 5.20 8.37
N VAL A 74 -7.59 4.07 8.97
CA VAL A 74 -8.81 3.33 8.66
C VAL A 74 -9.82 3.61 9.74
N MET A 75 -10.95 4.19 9.35
CA MET A 75 -12.07 4.52 10.23
C MET A 75 -13.23 3.57 9.96
N PRO A 76 -14.16 3.42 10.91
CA PRO A 76 -15.40 2.70 10.66
C PRO A 76 -16.18 3.30 9.47
N GLU A 77 -16.83 2.46 8.67
CA GLU A 77 -17.66 2.85 7.52
C GLU A 77 -18.81 3.77 7.97
N THR A 78 -19.29 3.59 9.20
CA THR A 78 -20.31 4.46 9.81
C THR A 78 -19.90 5.94 9.86
N TYR A 79 -18.59 6.24 9.83
CA TYR A 79 -18.09 7.62 9.85
C TYR A 79 -18.06 8.26 8.46
N ALA A 80 -18.34 7.50 7.39
CA ALA A 80 -18.28 7.98 6.01
C ALA A 80 -19.24 9.15 5.73
N ALA A 81 -20.38 9.21 6.43
CA ALA A 81 -21.35 10.31 6.29
C ALA A 81 -20.79 11.67 6.73
N GLU A 82 -19.87 11.68 7.70
CA GLU A 82 -19.19 12.87 8.23
C GLU A 82 -17.69 12.87 7.89
N LYS A 83 -17.32 12.28 6.74
CA LYS A 83 -15.92 12.04 6.37
C LYS A 83 -15.02 13.27 6.52
N ASP A 84 -15.47 14.44 6.07
CA ASP A 84 -14.63 15.65 6.01
C ASP A 84 -14.30 16.16 7.42
N LYS A 85 -15.25 16.03 8.36
CA LYS A 85 -15.07 16.38 9.77
C LYS A 85 -14.05 15.44 10.43
N TRP A 86 -14.13 14.14 10.15
CA TRP A 86 -13.21 13.16 10.70
C TRP A 86 -11.80 13.31 10.12
N ILE A 87 -11.68 13.53 8.81
CA ILE A 87 -10.40 13.81 8.15
C ILE A 87 -9.76 15.08 8.75
N ALA A 88 -10.50 16.18 8.87
CA ALA A 88 -9.97 17.43 9.42
C ALA A 88 -9.49 17.29 10.88
N ARG A 89 -10.26 16.54 11.69
CA ARG A 89 -9.87 16.23 13.07
C ARG A 89 -8.56 15.42 13.11
N MET A 90 -8.48 14.36 12.32
CA MET A 90 -7.28 13.51 12.28
C MET A 90 -6.06 14.24 11.73
N GLN A 91 -6.23 15.09 10.72
CA GLN A 91 -5.12 15.93 10.23
C GLN A 91 -4.59 16.85 11.34
N THR A 92 -5.48 17.40 12.18
CA THR A 92 -5.10 18.25 13.31
C THR A 92 -4.36 17.44 14.38
N ASP A 93 -4.87 16.26 14.73
CA ASP A 93 -4.29 15.39 15.75
C ASP A 93 -2.96 14.76 15.28
N TYR A 94 -2.82 14.51 13.98
CA TYR A 94 -1.64 13.89 13.37
C TYR A 94 -0.54 14.90 13.00
N ALA A 95 -0.87 16.17 12.75
CA ALA A 95 0.11 17.21 12.44
C ALA A 95 1.30 17.28 13.44
N PRO A 96 1.11 17.26 14.77
CA PRO A 96 2.22 17.26 15.72
C PRO A 96 3.02 15.95 15.70
N VAL A 97 2.35 14.80 15.47
CA VAL A 97 3.00 13.49 15.37
C VAL A 97 3.89 13.43 14.12
N ARG A 98 3.38 13.88 12.97
CA ARG A 98 4.14 14.00 11.71
C ARG A 98 5.39 14.86 11.89
N ALA A 99 5.30 16.00 12.57
CA ALA A 99 6.45 16.87 12.80
C ALA A 99 7.57 16.16 13.59
N SER A 100 7.20 15.28 14.53
CA SER A 100 8.17 14.47 15.28
C SER A 100 8.75 13.30 14.45
N MET A 101 7.96 12.71 13.55
CA MET A 101 8.36 11.55 12.74
C MET A 101 9.12 11.92 11.46
N ALA A 102 8.89 13.12 10.91
CA ALA A 102 9.65 13.66 9.77
C ALA A 102 11.15 13.80 10.09
N ALA A 103 11.51 14.04 11.36
CA ALA A 103 12.89 14.07 11.81
C ALA A 103 13.59 12.70 11.69
N SER A 104 12.83 11.60 11.59
CA SER A 104 13.34 10.23 11.54
C SER A 104 13.38 9.63 10.13
N HIS A 105 13.08 10.40 9.07
CA HIS A 105 13.00 9.91 7.67
C HIS A 105 12.09 8.69 7.44
N ALA A 106 11.22 8.35 8.40
CA ALA A 106 10.48 7.08 8.41
C ALA A 106 9.20 7.10 7.56
N LEU A 107 8.73 8.28 7.12
CA LEU A 107 7.47 8.47 6.41
C LEU A 107 7.63 9.58 5.36
N ALA A 108 7.90 9.18 4.12
CA ALA A 108 7.94 10.10 2.97
C ALA A 108 6.57 10.26 2.28
N CYS A 109 5.56 9.50 2.73
CA CYS A 109 4.23 9.50 2.13
C CYS A 109 3.21 10.31 2.94
N GLU A 110 2.28 10.96 2.22
CA GLU A 110 1.12 11.59 2.83
C GLU A 110 0.12 10.52 3.32
N PRO A 111 -0.51 10.71 4.49
CA PRO A 111 -1.48 9.78 5.01
C PRO A 111 -2.72 9.71 4.13
N VAL A 112 -3.18 8.49 3.88
CA VAL A 112 -4.46 8.20 3.22
C VAL A 112 -5.51 7.92 4.30
N TYR A 113 -6.76 8.32 4.04
CA TYR A 113 -7.87 8.12 4.95
C TYR A 113 -8.89 7.19 4.30
N PHE A 114 -9.19 6.08 4.97
CA PHE A 114 -10.16 5.09 4.53
C PHE A 114 -11.32 5.01 5.52
N PHE A 115 -12.50 4.72 4.99
CA PHE A 115 -13.72 4.48 5.76
C PHE A 115 -14.20 3.07 5.40
N GLY A 116 -14.25 2.20 6.40
CA GLY A 116 -14.36 0.76 6.26
C GLY A 116 -13.05 0.09 5.86
N LEU A 117 -13.02 -1.24 5.98
CA LEU A 117 -11.86 -2.06 5.62
C LEU A 117 -11.70 -2.27 4.10
N GLY A 118 -12.79 -2.15 3.35
CA GLY A 118 -12.82 -2.42 1.91
C GLY A 118 -11.80 -1.62 1.08
N PRO A 119 -11.73 -0.28 1.21
CA PRO A 119 -10.76 0.53 0.48
C PRO A 119 -9.29 0.17 0.77
N LEU A 120 -8.96 -0.17 2.02
CA LEU A 120 -7.61 -0.64 2.36
C LEU A 120 -7.34 -2.00 1.70
N THR A 121 -8.29 -2.93 1.79
CA THR A 121 -8.17 -4.26 1.18
C THR A 121 -7.93 -4.15 -0.33
N GLY A 122 -8.74 -3.35 -1.03
CA GLY A 122 -8.58 -3.14 -2.48
C GLY A 122 -7.24 -2.47 -2.85
N LEU A 123 -6.71 -1.58 -2.00
CA LEU A 123 -5.36 -1.03 -2.18
C LEU A 123 -4.30 -2.14 -2.08
N LEU A 124 -4.39 -2.99 -1.06
CA LEU A 124 -3.43 -4.07 -0.81
C LEU A 124 -3.49 -5.16 -1.88
N GLU A 125 -4.68 -5.51 -2.37
CA GLU A 125 -4.86 -6.44 -3.49
C GLU A 125 -4.28 -5.87 -4.79
N SER A 126 -4.58 -4.61 -5.10
CA SER A 126 -4.00 -3.93 -6.27
C SER A 126 -2.47 -3.86 -6.23
N ASP A 127 -1.91 -3.70 -5.02
CA ASP A 127 -0.48 -3.78 -4.78
C ASP A 127 0.06 -5.19 -5.00
N ARG A 128 -0.59 -6.23 -4.49
CA ARG A 128 -0.19 -7.63 -4.72
C ARG A 128 -0.18 -7.97 -6.21
N ASP A 129 -1.23 -7.61 -6.95
CA ASP A 129 -1.28 -7.83 -8.40
C ASP A 129 -0.12 -7.11 -9.13
N ARG A 130 0.26 -5.92 -8.63
CA ARG A 130 1.39 -5.16 -9.17
C ARG A 130 2.72 -5.79 -8.82
N GLU A 131 2.88 -6.36 -7.63
CA GLU A 131 4.06 -7.12 -7.22
C GLU A 131 4.26 -8.31 -8.16
N GLU A 132 3.20 -9.09 -8.42
CA GLU A 132 3.24 -10.23 -9.33
C GLU A 132 3.65 -9.82 -10.76
N GLU A 133 3.03 -8.79 -11.33
CA GLU A 133 3.45 -8.26 -12.65
C GLU A 133 4.90 -7.76 -12.63
N THR A 134 5.32 -7.12 -11.54
CA THR A 134 6.68 -6.62 -11.37
C THR A 134 7.67 -7.79 -11.35
N GLU A 135 7.41 -8.86 -10.60
CA GLU A 135 8.27 -10.05 -10.53
C GLU A 135 8.46 -10.72 -11.89
N VAL A 136 7.37 -10.86 -12.67
CA VAL A 136 7.44 -11.40 -14.03
C VAL A 136 8.31 -10.51 -14.93
N MET A 137 8.11 -9.19 -14.88
CA MET A 137 8.93 -8.26 -15.64
C MET A 137 10.40 -8.31 -15.21
N GLU A 138 10.67 -8.36 -13.90
CA GLU A 138 12.02 -8.42 -13.35
C GLU A 138 12.76 -9.68 -13.78
N PHE A 139 12.07 -10.81 -13.79
CA PHE A 139 12.60 -12.06 -14.31
C PHE A 139 13.03 -11.90 -15.78
N MET A 140 12.12 -11.39 -16.63
CA MET A 140 12.41 -11.16 -18.04
C MET A 140 13.55 -10.14 -18.28
N ALA A 141 13.61 -9.09 -17.46
CA ALA A 141 14.66 -8.08 -17.52
C ALA A 141 16.03 -8.68 -17.17
N ARG A 142 16.10 -9.51 -16.12
CA ARG A 142 17.33 -10.21 -15.72
C ARG A 142 17.82 -11.16 -16.81
N GLU A 143 16.91 -11.92 -17.44
CA GLU A 143 17.28 -12.79 -18.58
C GLU A 143 17.80 -12.00 -19.79
N ALA A 144 17.26 -10.80 -20.03
CA ALA A 144 17.73 -9.90 -21.08
C ALA A 144 19.01 -9.11 -20.69
N GLY A 145 19.56 -9.32 -19.48
CA GLY A 145 20.74 -8.62 -18.99
C GLY A 145 20.51 -7.14 -18.63
N LEU A 146 19.25 -6.73 -18.52
CA LEU A 146 18.82 -5.38 -18.17
C LEU A 146 19.01 -5.11 -16.67
N ARG A 147 19.12 -3.83 -16.32
CA ARG A 147 19.09 -3.34 -14.95
C ARG A 147 17.66 -3.06 -14.53
N LEU A 148 17.39 -3.17 -13.23
CA LEU A 148 16.13 -2.78 -12.61
C LEU A 148 16.32 -1.47 -11.87
N LEU A 149 15.43 -0.51 -12.12
CA LEU A 149 15.37 0.75 -11.39
C LEU A 149 14.10 0.75 -10.52
N PRO A 150 14.22 1.01 -9.22
CA PRO A 150 13.06 1.06 -8.33
C PRO A 150 12.15 2.25 -8.69
N VAL A 151 10.85 2.03 -8.63
CA VAL A 151 9.81 3.06 -8.74
C VAL A 151 9.33 3.40 -7.33
N GLN A 152 9.10 4.67 -7.04
CA GLN A 152 8.43 5.05 -5.80
C GLN A 152 7.02 4.45 -5.76
N PRO A 153 6.66 3.61 -4.77
CA PRO A 153 5.36 2.95 -4.70
C PRO A 153 4.15 3.89 -4.85
N ALA A 154 4.19 5.07 -4.23
CA ALA A 154 3.11 6.06 -4.37
C ALA A 154 2.92 6.52 -5.83
N ALA A 155 4.02 6.73 -6.57
CA ALA A 155 3.99 7.09 -7.98
C ALA A 155 3.61 5.91 -8.88
N ALA A 156 4.03 4.68 -8.52
CA ALA A 156 3.63 3.47 -9.22
C ALA A 156 2.11 3.29 -9.22
N ARG A 157 1.46 3.57 -8.08
CA ARG A 157 -0.01 3.54 -7.97
C ARG A 157 -0.68 4.64 -8.79
N SER A 158 -0.20 5.88 -8.72
CA SER A 158 -0.84 7.00 -9.41
C SER A 158 -0.75 6.90 -10.94
N LEU A 159 0.32 6.29 -11.45
CA LEU A 159 0.55 6.07 -12.88
C LEU A 159 0.09 4.68 -13.37
N ASP A 160 -0.38 3.82 -12.46
CA ASP A 160 -0.68 2.40 -12.69
C ASP A 160 0.45 1.66 -13.44
N VAL A 161 1.68 1.82 -12.96
CA VAL A 161 2.88 1.14 -13.48
C VAL A 161 3.42 0.13 -12.44
N MET A 162 4.45 -0.62 -12.80
CA MET A 162 5.11 -1.60 -11.91
C MET A 162 5.95 -0.93 -10.81
N PHE A 163 6.37 -1.70 -9.80
CA PHE A 163 7.23 -1.21 -8.71
C PHE A 163 8.72 -1.11 -9.07
N SER A 164 9.10 -1.69 -10.21
CA SER A 164 10.40 -1.47 -10.82
C SER A 164 10.26 -1.30 -12.33
N MET A 165 11.27 -0.70 -12.96
CA MET A 165 11.32 -0.48 -14.39
C MET A 165 12.63 -1.04 -14.98
N PRO A 166 12.60 -1.61 -16.20
CA PRO A 166 13.79 -2.12 -16.84
C PRO A 166 14.59 -0.98 -17.48
N ALA A 167 15.91 -1.06 -17.42
CA ALA A 167 16.82 -0.10 -18.04
C ALA A 167 18.03 -0.81 -18.64
N ALA A 168 18.59 -0.26 -19.72
CA ALA A 168 19.87 -0.73 -20.25
C ALA A 168 21.00 -0.49 -19.22
N ARG A 169 22.02 -1.38 -19.17
CA ARG A 169 23.14 -1.23 -18.26
C ARG A 169 23.89 0.09 -18.50
N GLY A 170 24.08 0.87 -17.43
CA GLY A 170 24.79 2.15 -17.48
C GLY A 170 23.97 3.34 -18.00
N LEU A 171 22.68 3.14 -18.31
CA LEU A 171 21.77 4.21 -18.74
C LEU A 171 20.59 4.32 -17.77
N CYS A 172 20.29 5.54 -17.33
CA CYS A 172 19.18 5.85 -16.41
C CYS A 172 18.18 6.83 -17.01
N GLY A 173 18.30 7.15 -18.31
CA GLY A 173 17.44 8.10 -19.01
C GLY A 173 16.13 7.48 -19.48
N ARG A 174 15.10 8.33 -19.64
CA ARG A 174 13.77 7.96 -20.17
C ARG A 174 13.86 7.12 -21.43
N ALA A 175 14.74 7.49 -22.37
CA ALA A 175 14.88 6.79 -23.65
C ALA A 175 15.35 5.34 -23.46
N ALA A 176 16.28 5.09 -22.53
CA ALA A 176 16.80 3.76 -22.25
C ALA A 176 15.75 2.86 -21.58
N VAL A 177 14.97 3.42 -20.65
CA VAL A 177 13.87 2.71 -20.00
C VAL A 177 12.75 2.40 -21.00
N LEU A 178 12.40 3.37 -21.85
CA LEU A 178 11.37 3.19 -22.87
C LEU A 178 11.74 2.07 -23.85
N GLN A 179 12.98 2.05 -24.35
CA GLN A 179 13.45 1.01 -25.26
C GLN A 179 13.42 -0.37 -24.59
N ALA A 180 13.97 -0.47 -23.37
CA ALA A 180 13.98 -1.72 -22.62
C ALA A 180 12.55 -2.24 -22.34
N ALA A 181 11.64 -1.34 -21.96
CA ALA A 181 10.23 -1.69 -21.73
C ALA A 181 9.53 -2.16 -23.02
N GLN A 182 9.80 -1.53 -24.17
CA GLN A 182 9.26 -1.94 -25.47
C GLN A 182 9.79 -3.32 -25.89
N GLU A 183 11.08 -3.60 -25.68
CA GLU A 183 11.68 -4.91 -25.97
C GLU A 183 11.08 -6.02 -25.10
N LEU A 184 10.84 -5.76 -23.82
CA LEU A 184 10.16 -6.72 -22.93
C LEU A 184 8.68 -6.89 -23.31
N LEU A 185 8.00 -5.81 -23.65
CA LEU A 185 6.59 -5.87 -24.05
C LEU A 185 6.39 -6.66 -25.35
N ALA A 186 7.35 -6.60 -26.28
CA ALA A 186 7.33 -7.41 -27.49
C ALA A 186 7.50 -8.92 -27.20
N LYS A 187 8.09 -9.29 -26.06
CA LYS A 187 8.24 -10.69 -25.62
C LYS A 187 7.05 -11.18 -24.79
N ASN A 188 6.40 -10.29 -24.03
CA ASN A 188 5.23 -10.60 -23.22
C ASN A 188 4.28 -9.39 -23.18
N ASP A 189 3.20 -9.48 -23.93
CA ASP A 189 2.17 -8.44 -24.01
C ASP A 189 1.04 -8.66 -22.98
N ALA A 190 1.13 -9.65 -22.10
CA ALA A 190 0.15 -9.86 -21.03
C ALA A 190 0.33 -8.87 -19.86
N LEU A 191 1.51 -8.26 -19.73
CA LEU A 191 1.84 -7.33 -18.66
C LEU A 191 1.18 -5.97 -18.90
N ARG A 192 0.00 -5.77 -18.30
CA ARG A 192 -0.79 -4.53 -18.43
C ARG A 192 0.00 -3.31 -17.96
N ARG A 193 0.66 -3.39 -16.80
CA ARG A 193 1.36 -2.24 -16.21
C ARG A 193 2.67 -1.92 -16.94
N LEU A 194 3.24 -2.88 -17.66
CA LEU A 194 4.33 -2.63 -18.61
C LEU A 194 3.85 -1.83 -19.82
N LYS A 195 2.65 -2.10 -20.35
CA LYS A 195 2.03 -1.25 -21.40
C LYS A 195 1.83 0.17 -20.91
N ASN A 196 1.28 0.34 -19.70
CA ASN A 196 1.08 1.65 -19.09
C ASN A 196 2.40 2.41 -18.94
N LEU A 197 3.47 1.73 -18.51
CA LEU A 197 4.81 2.32 -18.41
C LEU A 197 5.29 2.87 -19.77
N VAL A 198 5.15 2.09 -20.85
CA VAL A 198 5.51 2.54 -22.21
C VAL A 198 4.69 3.77 -22.61
N THR A 199 3.39 3.80 -22.32
CA THR A 199 2.52 4.96 -22.61
C THR A 199 2.96 6.20 -21.84
N VAL A 200 3.21 6.07 -20.53
CA VAL A 200 3.65 7.18 -19.66
C VAL A 200 4.99 7.74 -20.13
N LEU A 201 5.97 6.88 -20.42
CA LEU A 201 7.29 7.32 -20.88
C LEU A 201 7.27 7.90 -22.30
N SER A 202 6.35 7.45 -23.16
CA SER A 202 6.17 7.99 -24.50
C SER A 202 5.55 9.40 -24.49
N ALA A 203 4.68 9.68 -23.51
CA ALA A 203 4.03 10.98 -23.35
C ALA A 203 4.92 12.02 -22.63
N ALA A 204 5.90 11.57 -21.82
CA ALA A 204 6.77 12.46 -21.06
C ALA A 204 7.78 13.22 -21.97
N GLN A 205 8.00 14.50 -21.65
CA GLN A 205 8.99 15.36 -22.31
C GLN A 205 10.27 15.47 -21.45
N GLY A 206 11.44 15.36 -22.08
CA GLY A 206 12.74 15.36 -21.40
C GLY A 206 13.28 13.96 -21.12
N ASP A 207 14.46 13.86 -20.49
CA ASP A 207 15.13 12.57 -20.22
C ASP A 207 15.02 12.13 -18.74
N ALA A 208 14.46 12.98 -17.89
CA ALA A 208 14.28 12.70 -16.46
C ALA A 208 13.06 11.81 -16.21
N ILE A 209 13.20 10.87 -15.27
CA ILE A 209 12.12 10.00 -14.80
C ILE A 209 11.78 10.42 -13.36
N PRO A 210 10.76 11.26 -13.14
CA PRO A 210 10.52 11.90 -11.85
C PRO A 210 10.07 10.94 -10.74
N PHE A 211 9.67 9.72 -11.11
CA PHE A 211 9.18 8.69 -10.20
C PHE A 211 10.18 7.54 -9.97
N ALA A 212 11.37 7.62 -10.57
CA ALA A 212 12.46 6.70 -10.24
C ALA A 212 12.97 7.02 -8.83
N LYS A 213 13.04 6.02 -7.96
CA LYS A 213 13.70 6.19 -6.66
C LYS A 213 15.21 6.25 -6.92
N ALA A 214 15.91 7.21 -6.30
CA ALA A 214 17.38 7.24 -6.38
C ALA A 214 17.93 5.89 -5.93
N ASP A 215 18.98 5.38 -6.58
CA ASP A 215 19.67 4.16 -6.18
C ASP A 215 20.13 4.30 -4.71
N GLU A 216 19.33 3.81 -3.78
CA GLU A 216 19.83 3.45 -2.46
C GLU A 216 20.69 2.21 -2.69
N ALA A 217 22.01 2.40 -2.64
CA ALA A 217 22.97 1.30 -2.68
C ALA A 217 22.51 0.21 -1.70
N PRO A 218 22.59 -1.08 -2.07
CA PRO A 218 22.21 -2.16 -1.17
C PRO A 218 23.00 -1.99 0.12
N SER A 219 22.28 -1.72 1.21
CA SER A 219 22.84 -1.75 2.56
C SER A 219 23.48 -3.12 2.75
N SER A 220 24.80 -3.09 2.90
CA SER A 220 25.68 -4.25 3.03
C SER A 220 25.40 -5.06 4.30
#